data_AF-A0A9E3TSQ7-F1
#
_entry.id   AF-A0A9E3TSQ7-F1
#
_cell.length_a   1.000
_cell.length_b   1.000
_cell.length_c   1.000
_cell.angle_alpha   90.00
_cell.angle_beta   90.00
_cell.angle_gamma   90.00
#
_symmetry.space_group_name_H-M   'P 1'
#
loop_
_entity.id
_entity.type
_entity.pdbx_description
1 polymer ?
#
loop_
_entity_poly.entity_id
_entity_poly.type
_entity_poly.pdbx_seq_one_letter_code
_entity_poly.pdbx_strand_id
1 'polypeptide(L)'
;MAKRIAVVVSQGQSQNPAKRGLEEDIVAALIMEPGIDVTVIPHLYDLKADGTGMLALQGIKGNVVVLSWLYERGAHWILDRNGIHGHVGQTLIKPEDDDDEEDEVIEAADSKDRVIQHRNIPNRRIYCLDLRVHDRPQAYIDEIKRIATENEQKLVQLGGWIDGTARQEQLDRFAKPTNSTALPIEGTSDVGWVATRPTESANGNGKPVEVVRIEETGGRRWYPVIDYSRCTNCMECIDFCLFGVYGVDKVETILVEQPDNCRKGCPACSRVCPENAIIFPQHKTPAIAGAPVGLVGLKIDLSKLFGAPEDGKSAEEIAALERDEQLVMAGRDAVGMTVGIRKRQANKPEEPRDELDDLIDGLDELDI
;
A
#
# COMPACT_ATOMS: atom_id res chain seq x y z
N MET A 1 -20.59 21.85 13.74
CA MET A 1 -20.15 20.75 14.63
C MET A 1 -18.65 20.61 14.45
N ALA A 2 -17.85 20.62 15.53
CA ALA A 2 -16.42 20.38 15.43
C ALA A 2 -16.19 19.02 14.75
N LYS A 3 -15.36 19.00 13.70
CA LYS A 3 -15.14 17.80 12.91
C LYS A 3 -14.23 16.88 13.72
N ARG A 4 -14.81 15.84 14.31
CA ARG A 4 -14.08 14.87 15.13
C ARG A 4 -13.19 13.99 14.25
N ILE A 5 -11.99 13.66 14.71
CA ILE A 5 -11.06 12.74 14.05
C ILE A 5 -11.20 11.35 14.67
N ALA A 6 -11.26 10.33 13.82
CA ALA A 6 -11.30 8.95 14.27
C ALA A 6 -9.89 8.47 14.62
N VAL A 7 -9.72 7.88 15.80
CA VAL A 7 -8.50 7.24 16.26
C VAL A 7 -8.80 5.78 16.54
N VAL A 8 -8.07 4.89 15.89
CA VAL A 8 -8.20 3.45 16.02
C VAL A 8 -6.99 2.89 16.72
N VAL A 9 -7.20 2.16 17.81
CA VAL A 9 -6.14 1.44 18.51
C VAL A 9 -6.26 -0.05 18.18
N SER A 10 -5.34 -0.56 17.36
CA SER A 10 -5.21 -1.97 17.04
C SER A 10 -4.38 -2.68 18.10
N GLN A 11 -5.05 -3.51 18.89
CA GLN A 11 -4.43 -4.26 19.96
C GLN A 11 -3.41 -5.30 19.48
N GLY A 12 -2.38 -5.53 20.27
CA GLY A 12 -1.36 -6.55 20.02
C GLY A 12 -1.91 -7.98 20.20
N GLN A 13 -1.31 -8.94 19.50
CA GLN A 13 -1.58 -10.37 19.68
C GLN A 13 -0.96 -10.96 20.95
N SER A 14 -0.08 -10.21 21.62
CA SER A 14 0.66 -10.64 22.81
C SER A 14 -0.13 -10.32 24.08
N GLN A 15 0.06 -11.15 25.11
CA GLN A 15 -0.44 -10.90 26.47
C GLN A 15 0.61 -10.18 27.33
N ASN A 16 1.59 -9.52 26.71
CA ASN A 16 2.61 -8.77 27.44
C ASN A 16 1.98 -7.58 28.19
N PRO A 17 2.07 -7.52 29.53
CA PRO A 17 1.45 -6.47 30.33
C PRO A 17 1.94 -5.06 29.98
N ALA A 18 3.21 -4.89 29.60
CA ALA A 18 3.74 -3.58 29.23
C ALA A 18 3.11 -3.06 27.93
N LYS A 19 2.90 -3.95 26.95
CA LYS A 19 2.22 -3.60 25.69
C LYS A 19 0.75 -3.25 25.91
N ARG A 20 0.07 -4.01 26.77
CA ARG A 20 -1.32 -3.75 27.17
C ARG A 20 -1.46 -2.43 27.93
N GLY A 21 -0.55 -2.19 28.87
CA GLY A 21 -0.49 -0.91 29.60
C GLY A 21 -0.33 0.27 28.66
N LEU A 22 0.58 0.18 27.67
CA LEU A 22 0.75 1.24 26.67
C LEU A 22 -0.54 1.50 25.87
N GLU A 23 -1.21 0.45 25.39
CA GLU A 23 -2.50 0.56 24.68
C GLU A 23 -3.57 1.22 25.57
N GLU A 24 -3.69 0.78 26.82
CA GLU A 24 -4.67 1.26 27.79
C GLU A 24 -4.43 2.72 28.20
N ASP A 25 -3.17 3.10 28.43
CA ASP A 25 -2.77 4.47 28.79
C ASP A 25 -3.07 5.45 27.66
N ILE A 26 -2.78 5.08 26.41
CA ILE A 26 -3.13 5.88 25.23
C ILE A 26 -4.64 6.04 25.13
N VAL A 27 -5.40 4.95 25.24
CA VAL A 27 -6.87 4.99 25.17
C VAL A 27 -7.42 5.87 26.30
N ALA A 28 -6.97 5.69 27.54
CA ALA A 28 -7.43 6.44 28.69
C ALA A 28 -7.19 7.95 28.55
N ALA A 29 -6.04 8.35 28.01
CA ALA A 29 -5.72 9.75 27.75
C ALA A 29 -6.62 10.35 26.67
N LEU A 30 -6.83 9.64 25.55
CA LEU A 30 -7.58 10.16 24.40
C LEU A 30 -9.08 10.28 24.63
N ILE A 31 -9.66 9.52 25.55
CA ILE A 31 -11.10 9.64 25.91
C ILE A 31 -11.45 11.03 26.41
N MET A 32 -10.51 11.67 27.12
CA MET A 32 -10.71 12.99 27.72
C MET A 32 -10.50 14.12 26.71
N GLU A 33 -9.99 13.82 25.52
CA GLU A 33 -9.65 14.83 24.52
C GLU A 33 -10.88 15.20 23.66
N PRO A 34 -11.24 16.50 23.60
CA PRO A 34 -12.32 16.95 22.73
C PRO A 34 -11.91 16.77 21.26
N GLY A 35 -12.88 16.44 20.40
CA GLY A 35 -12.62 16.30 18.96
C GLY A 35 -12.05 14.94 18.54
N ILE A 36 -11.85 13.99 19.46
CA ILE A 36 -11.29 12.67 19.15
C ILE A 36 -12.30 11.56 19.44
N ASP A 37 -12.53 10.69 18.46
CA ASP A 37 -13.35 9.48 18.59
C ASP A 37 -12.46 8.24 18.62
N VAL A 38 -12.40 7.56 19.77
CA VAL A 38 -11.53 6.40 19.98
C VAL A 38 -12.29 5.10 19.75
N THR A 39 -11.78 4.26 18.85
CA THR A 39 -12.24 2.89 18.62
C THR A 39 -11.10 1.91 18.90
N VAL A 40 -11.35 0.89 19.71
CA VAL A 40 -10.38 -0.18 19.98
C VAL A 40 -10.82 -1.42 19.21
N ILE A 41 -9.91 -1.96 18.41
CA ILE A 41 -10.13 -3.17 17.62
C ILE A 41 -9.15 -4.27 18.04
N PRO A 42 -9.46 -5.55 17.75
CA PRO A 42 -8.48 -6.61 17.77
C PRO A 42 -7.33 -6.33 16.79
N HIS A 43 -6.34 -7.20 16.76
CA HIS A 43 -5.18 -7.01 15.90
C HIS A 43 -5.57 -6.84 14.42
N LEU A 44 -5.23 -5.68 13.84
CA LEU A 44 -5.66 -5.22 12.51
C LEU A 44 -5.48 -6.29 11.41
N TYR A 45 -4.34 -6.97 11.41
CA TYR A 45 -4.03 -7.99 10.39
C TYR A 45 -4.87 -9.26 10.51
N ASP A 46 -5.39 -9.56 11.71
CA ASP A 46 -6.18 -10.77 11.96
C ASP A 46 -7.68 -10.57 11.77
N LEU A 47 -8.13 -9.32 11.57
CA LEU A 47 -9.53 -9.02 11.26
C LEU A 47 -9.97 -9.76 10.00
N LYS A 48 -11.19 -10.31 10.04
CA LYS A 48 -11.83 -10.88 8.86
C LYS A 48 -12.45 -9.77 8.02
N ALA A 49 -12.54 -10.00 6.71
CA ALA A 49 -13.12 -9.01 5.79
C ALA A 49 -14.60 -8.73 6.10
N ASP A 50 -15.32 -9.72 6.63
CA ASP A 50 -16.72 -9.66 7.05
C ASP A 50 -16.90 -9.45 8.58
N GLY A 51 -15.80 -9.17 9.30
CA GLY A 51 -15.81 -8.91 10.74
C GLY A 51 -16.42 -7.56 11.13
N THR A 52 -16.93 -7.45 12.36
CA THR A 52 -17.44 -6.21 12.97
C THR A 52 -16.37 -5.12 13.09
N GLY A 53 -15.12 -5.49 13.38
CA GLY A 53 -13.98 -4.59 13.43
C GLY A 53 -13.66 -4.01 12.06
N MET A 54 -13.72 -4.85 11.01
CA MET A 54 -13.54 -4.37 9.65
C MET A 54 -14.70 -3.48 9.19
N LEU A 55 -15.95 -3.85 9.53
CA LEU A 55 -17.13 -3.05 9.25
C LEU A 55 -17.04 -1.65 9.93
N ALA A 56 -16.58 -1.60 11.18
CA ALA A 56 -16.38 -0.34 11.89
C ALA A 56 -15.31 0.54 11.21
N LEU A 57 -14.18 -0.05 10.79
CA LEU A 57 -13.15 0.66 10.04
C LEU A 57 -13.67 1.21 8.70
N GLN A 58 -14.44 0.42 7.95
CA GLN A 58 -15.06 0.83 6.68
C GLN A 58 -16.10 1.94 6.85
N GLY A 59 -16.71 2.04 8.03
CA GLY A 59 -17.64 3.10 8.40
C GLY A 59 -16.98 4.48 8.54
N ILE A 60 -15.67 4.53 8.83
CA ILE A 60 -14.92 5.79 8.95
C ILE A 60 -14.73 6.38 7.54
N LYS A 61 -15.31 7.55 7.27
CA LYS A 61 -15.19 8.24 5.97
C LYS A 61 -14.18 9.40 5.97
N GLY A 62 -13.90 9.97 7.13
CA GLY A 62 -12.94 11.07 7.29
C GLY A 62 -11.49 10.60 7.40
N ASN A 63 -10.63 11.55 7.79
CA ASN A 63 -9.25 11.25 8.15
C ASN A 63 -9.23 10.36 9.39
N VAL A 64 -8.30 9.42 9.44
CA VAL A 64 -8.21 8.42 10.51
C VAL A 64 -6.76 8.26 10.93
N VAL A 65 -6.56 8.13 12.25
CA VAL A 65 -5.29 7.72 12.84
C VAL A 65 -5.42 6.27 13.29
N VAL A 66 -4.47 5.42 12.94
CA VAL A 66 -4.46 4.00 13.26
C VAL A 66 -3.16 3.66 13.97
N LEU A 67 -3.25 3.35 15.27
CA LEU A 67 -2.13 2.87 16.07
C LEU A 67 -2.10 1.34 15.98
N SER A 68 -0.94 0.76 15.66
CA SER A 68 -0.81 -0.69 15.57
C SER A 68 0.60 -1.17 15.90
N TRP A 69 0.75 -2.47 16.19
CA TRP A 69 2.04 -3.13 16.36
C TRP A 69 2.64 -3.62 15.03
N LEU A 70 2.32 -2.94 13.93
CA LEU A 70 2.78 -3.22 12.59
C LEU A 70 3.56 -2.01 12.07
N TYR A 71 4.51 -2.25 11.17
CA TYR A 71 5.14 -1.16 10.43
C TYR A 71 4.08 -0.36 9.65
N GLU A 72 4.30 0.94 9.52
CA GLU A 72 3.34 1.88 8.93
C GLU A 72 2.85 1.47 7.55
N ARG A 73 3.76 1.07 6.65
CA ARG A 73 3.38 0.57 5.30
C ARG A 73 2.52 -0.68 5.39
N GLY A 74 2.88 -1.61 6.27
CA GLY A 74 2.12 -2.84 6.49
C GLY A 74 0.70 -2.52 6.94
N ALA A 75 0.53 -1.63 7.92
CA ALA A 75 -0.78 -1.20 8.41
C ALA A 75 -1.61 -0.52 7.30
N HIS A 76 -1.01 0.42 6.56
CA HIS A 76 -1.68 1.14 5.48
C HIS A 76 -2.22 0.20 4.39
N TRP A 77 -1.40 -0.73 3.91
CA TRP A 77 -1.78 -1.62 2.82
C TRP A 77 -2.73 -2.75 3.25
N ILE A 78 -2.80 -3.07 4.55
CA ILE A 78 -3.90 -3.90 5.08
C ILE A 78 -5.22 -3.13 4.97
N LEU A 79 -5.26 -1.85 5.34
CA LEU A 79 -6.46 -1.03 5.25
C LEU A 79 -6.90 -0.88 3.79
N ASP A 80 -5.97 -0.55 2.89
CA ASP A 80 -6.26 -0.42 1.45
C ASP A 80 -6.87 -1.70 0.87
N ARG A 81 -6.28 -2.86 1.18
CA ARG A 81 -6.79 -4.17 0.77
C ARG A 81 -8.25 -4.40 1.19
N ASN A 82 -8.64 -3.92 2.36
CA ASN A 82 -9.99 -4.12 2.90
C ASN A 82 -10.96 -2.97 2.56
N GLY A 83 -10.65 -2.17 1.53
CA GLY A 83 -11.53 -1.12 1.00
C GLY A 83 -11.44 0.21 1.76
N ILE A 84 -10.46 0.36 2.65
CA ILE A 84 -10.25 1.55 3.46
C ILE A 84 -9.13 2.36 2.80
N HIS A 85 -9.44 2.94 1.64
CA HIS A 85 -8.49 3.69 0.80
C HIS A 85 -8.23 5.10 1.33
N GLY A 86 -7.05 5.66 1.10
CA GLY A 86 -6.74 7.06 1.45
C GLY A 86 -5.27 7.37 1.20
N HIS A 87 -4.92 8.64 1.20
CA HIS A 87 -3.52 9.05 1.10
C HIS A 87 -2.78 8.75 2.40
N VAL A 88 -1.50 8.37 2.30
CA VAL A 88 -0.63 8.22 3.47
C VAL A 88 -0.51 9.57 4.18
N GLY A 89 -0.82 9.60 5.47
CA GLY A 89 -0.64 10.76 6.34
C GLY A 89 0.79 10.83 6.87
N GLN A 90 1.35 12.03 6.98
CA GLN A 90 2.68 12.24 7.53
C GLN A 90 2.66 12.17 9.06
N THR A 91 3.53 11.33 9.61
CA THR A 91 3.76 11.15 11.05
C THR A 91 5.12 11.76 11.43
N LEU A 92 5.23 12.26 12.66
CA LEU A 92 6.50 12.73 13.23
C LEU A 92 7.16 11.71 14.17
N ILE A 93 6.53 10.57 14.39
CA ILE A 93 7.09 9.48 15.18
C ILE A 93 8.10 8.74 14.32
N LYS A 94 9.36 8.76 14.75
CA LYS A 94 10.49 8.09 14.08
C LYS A 94 11.29 7.27 15.10
N PRO A 95 11.91 6.16 14.68
CA PRO A 95 12.83 5.43 15.54
C PRO A 95 14.02 6.31 15.96
N GLU A 96 14.48 6.15 17.20
CA GLU A 96 15.59 6.95 17.77
C GLU A 96 16.93 6.69 17.06
N ASP A 97 17.05 5.62 16.27
CA ASP A 97 18.27 5.28 15.51
C ASP A 97 18.38 6.04 14.16
N ASP A 98 17.41 6.89 13.79
CA ASP A 98 17.44 7.70 12.55
C ASP A 98 18.33 8.97 12.67
N ASP A 99 19.02 9.19 13.80
CA ASP A 99 19.84 10.40 14.03
C ASP A 99 21.24 10.35 13.39
N ASP A 100 21.72 9.19 12.90
CA ASP A 100 23.09 9.03 12.34
C ASP A 100 23.17 8.55 10.89
N GLU A 101 22.04 8.22 10.25
CA GLU A 101 21.96 8.06 8.80
C GLU A 101 20.79 8.94 8.37
N GLU A 102 21.08 10.11 7.79
CA GLU A 102 20.22 10.57 6.71
C GLU A 102 20.17 9.37 5.76
N ASP A 103 19.12 8.56 5.87
CA ASP A 103 18.62 7.78 4.74
C ASP A 103 18.38 8.85 3.69
N GLU A 104 19.43 9.21 2.95
CA GLU A 104 19.34 9.65 1.59
C GLU A 104 18.67 8.45 0.89
N VAL A 105 17.36 8.32 1.09
CA VAL A 105 16.47 7.90 0.03
C VAL A 105 16.81 8.90 -1.06
N ILE A 106 17.78 8.53 -1.87
CA ILE A 106 17.98 9.09 -3.19
C ILE A 106 16.66 8.72 -3.86
N GLU A 107 15.64 9.56 -3.69
CA GLU A 107 14.57 9.75 -4.65
C GLU A 107 15.25 10.32 -5.90
N ALA A 108 16.13 9.52 -6.52
CA ALA A 108 16.25 9.56 -7.95
C ALA A 108 14.81 9.48 -8.41
N ALA A 109 14.33 10.55 -9.04
CA ALA A 109 12.98 10.64 -9.55
C ALA A 109 12.76 9.43 -10.46
N ASP A 110 12.30 8.33 -9.87
CA ASP A 110 12.16 7.07 -10.55
C ASP A 110 10.91 7.25 -11.37
N SER A 111 11.09 7.52 -12.67
CA SER A 111 10.03 7.78 -13.63
C SER A 111 9.19 6.52 -13.93
N LYS A 112 9.33 5.47 -13.11
CA LYS A 112 8.53 4.27 -13.22
C LYS A 112 7.07 4.58 -12.99
N ASP A 113 6.26 4.05 -13.88
CA ASP A 113 4.82 4.04 -13.76
C ASP A 113 4.41 3.11 -12.61
N ARG A 114 3.67 3.65 -11.63
CA ARG A 114 3.28 2.92 -10.42
C ARG A 114 1.77 2.75 -10.41
N VAL A 115 1.30 1.60 -9.93
CA VAL A 115 -0.15 1.30 -9.85
C VAL A 115 -0.92 2.38 -9.09
N ILE A 116 -0.34 2.95 -8.03
CA ILE A 116 -1.00 4.02 -7.26
C ILE A 116 -1.37 5.25 -8.10
N GLN A 117 -0.64 5.54 -9.18
CA GLN A 117 -0.85 6.73 -10.03
C GLN A 117 -2.13 6.62 -10.85
N HIS A 118 -2.57 5.40 -11.15
CA HIS A 118 -3.79 5.11 -11.93
C HIS A 118 -5.03 4.88 -11.06
N ARG A 119 -4.88 4.87 -9.73
CA ARG A 119 -5.97 4.59 -8.80
C ARG A 119 -6.70 5.86 -8.38
N ASN A 120 -8.03 5.78 -8.31
CA ASN A 120 -8.84 6.83 -7.73
C ASN A 120 -8.85 6.71 -6.20
N ILE A 121 -8.06 7.56 -5.52
CA ILE A 121 -7.94 7.55 -4.06
C ILE A 121 -8.84 8.65 -3.49
N PRO A 122 -9.67 8.35 -2.47
CA PRO A 122 -10.50 9.38 -1.85
C PRO A 122 -9.64 10.43 -1.15
N ASN A 123 -10.09 11.69 -1.18
CA ASN A 123 -9.43 12.80 -0.52
C ASN A 123 -9.59 12.73 1.01
N ARG A 124 -8.87 11.79 1.62
CA ARG A 124 -8.71 11.62 3.05
C ARG A 124 -7.31 11.08 3.34
N ARG A 125 -6.84 11.28 4.56
CA ARG A 125 -5.53 10.80 5.03
C ARG A 125 -5.69 9.69 6.06
N ILE A 126 -4.81 8.70 5.94
CA ILE A 126 -4.68 7.58 6.88
C ILE A 126 -3.30 7.71 7.51
N TYR A 127 -3.27 8.04 8.80
CA TYR A 127 -2.04 8.16 9.57
C TYR A 127 -1.82 6.85 10.31
N CYS A 128 -0.77 6.10 9.97
CA CYS A 128 -0.44 4.85 10.64
C CYS A 128 0.69 5.12 11.63
N LEU A 129 0.45 4.91 12.93
CA LEU A 129 1.45 5.08 13.99
C LEU A 129 1.91 3.70 14.46
N ASP A 130 3.22 3.47 14.40
CA ASP A 130 3.84 2.21 14.81
C ASP A 130 4.14 2.20 16.32
N LEU A 131 3.39 1.39 17.07
CA LEU A 131 3.52 1.26 18.54
C LEU A 131 4.85 0.62 19.00
N ARG A 132 5.69 0.19 18.07
CA ARG A 132 7.00 -0.41 18.37
C ARG A 132 8.10 0.64 18.53
N VAL A 133 7.85 1.88 18.10
CA VAL A 133 8.87 2.94 17.99
C VAL A 133 9.24 3.51 19.36
N HIS A 134 8.24 3.90 20.15
CA HIS A 134 8.43 4.41 21.51
C HIS A 134 7.71 3.56 22.55
N ASP A 135 8.27 3.49 23.75
CA ASP A 135 7.71 2.81 24.92
C ASP A 135 6.78 3.71 25.76
N ARG A 136 6.78 5.02 25.50
CA ARG A 136 6.01 6.02 26.26
C ARG A 136 4.70 6.37 25.53
N PRO A 137 3.54 6.35 26.24
CA PRO A 137 2.25 6.72 25.64
C PRO A 137 2.21 8.18 25.18
N GLN A 138 2.96 9.06 25.85
CA GLN A 138 2.93 10.50 25.62
C GLN A 138 3.33 10.87 24.18
N ALA A 139 4.32 10.19 23.59
CA ALA A 139 4.75 10.46 22.22
C ALA A 139 3.61 10.26 21.20
N TYR A 140 2.82 9.19 21.38
CA TYR A 140 1.66 8.92 20.53
C TYR A 140 0.51 9.90 20.78
N ILE A 141 0.25 10.23 22.06
CA ILE A 141 -0.81 11.18 22.42
C ILE A 141 -0.54 12.56 21.83
N ASP A 142 0.69 13.06 21.96
CA ASP A 142 1.08 14.38 21.43
C ASP A 142 0.99 14.41 19.91
N GLU A 143 1.42 13.34 19.24
CA GLU A 143 1.31 13.23 17.79
C GLU A 143 -0.15 13.20 17.31
N ILE A 144 -1.03 12.46 18.01
CA ILE A 144 -2.45 12.43 17.68
C ILE A 144 -3.09 13.81 17.87
N LYS A 145 -2.74 14.52 18.95
CA LYS A 145 -3.22 15.90 19.18
C LYS A 145 -2.75 16.86 18.09
N ARG A 146 -1.49 16.73 17.67
CA ARG A 146 -0.94 17.51 16.54
C ARG A 146 -1.72 17.23 15.26
N ILE A 147 -1.94 15.95 14.92
CA ILE A 147 -2.71 15.54 13.74
C ILE A 147 -4.14 16.05 13.83
N ALA A 148 -4.81 15.92 14.98
CA ALA A 148 -6.16 16.44 15.20
C ALA A 148 -6.23 17.95 14.92
N THR A 149 -5.30 18.71 15.49
CA THR A 149 -5.19 20.17 15.32
C THR A 149 -4.95 20.56 13.85
N GLU A 150 -4.04 19.88 13.16
CA GLU A 150 -3.75 20.13 11.73
C GLU A 150 -4.99 19.89 10.85
N ASN A 151 -5.77 18.86 11.18
CA ASN A 151 -6.98 18.50 10.45
C ASN A 151 -8.16 19.43 10.74
N GLU A 152 -8.21 20.04 11.93
CA GLU A 152 -9.16 21.12 12.24
C GLU A 152 -8.80 22.41 11.50
N GLN A 153 -7.52 22.80 11.44
CA GLN A 153 -7.07 24.06 10.88
C GLN A 153 -7.19 24.16 9.34
N LYS A 154 -7.12 23.03 8.62
CA LYS A 154 -7.27 22.99 7.15
C LYS A 154 -8.64 23.44 6.63
N LEU A 155 -9.65 23.59 7.50
CA LEU A 155 -10.98 24.13 7.12
C LEU A 155 -11.02 25.66 6.99
N VAL A 156 -9.95 26.39 7.34
CA VAL A 156 -9.94 27.87 7.32
C VAL A 156 -9.44 28.46 5.99
N GLN A 157 -8.88 27.67 5.07
CA GLN A 157 -8.36 28.17 3.78
C GLN A 157 -9.19 27.70 2.58
N LEU A 158 -10.24 28.47 2.28
CA LEU A 158 -10.78 28.79 0.93
C LEU A 158 -12.11 29.57 1.03
N GLY A 159 -12.74 29.62 2.20
CA GLY A 159 -13.93 30.46 2.45
C GLY A 159 -13.61 31.96 2.61
N GLY A 160 -12.36 32.33 2.92
CA GLY A 160 -11.94 33.71 3.17
C GLY A 160 -11.81 34.61 1.92
N TRP A 161 -12.04 34.07 0.71
CA TRP A 161 -12.10 34.86 -0.52
C TRP A 161 -13.52 35.20 -0.97
N ILE A 162 -14.54 34.73 -0.26
CA ILE A 162 -15.96 35.06 -0.53
C ILE A 162 -16.54 35.97 0.55
N ASP A 163 -15.71 36.77 1.23
CA ASP A 163 -16.17 37.90 2.06
C ASP A 163 -16.53 39.12 1.19
N GLY A 164 -17.09 38.86 0.01
CA GLY A 164 -17.83 39.84 -0.76
C GLY A 164 -19.24 39.89 -0.22
N THR A 165 -19.52 40.80 0.71
CA THR A 165 -20.90 41.22 0.96
C THR A 165 -21.51 41.63 -0.38
N ALA A 166 -22.50 40.87 -0.85
CA ALA A 166 -23.14 41.13 -2.12
C ALA A 166 -23.64 42.58 -2.13
N ARG A 167 -23.15 43.40 -3.07
CA ARG A 167 -23.62 44.79 -3.20
C ARG A 167 -25.12 44.76 -3.49
N GLN A 168 -25.88 45.71 -2.95
CA GLN A 168 -27.34 45.79 -3.10
C GLN A 168 -27.79 45.62 -4.57
N GLU A 169 -27.02 46.18 -5.52
CA GLU A 169 -27.27 46.07 -6.96
C GLU A 169 -27.17 44.63 -7.52
N GLN A 170 -26.33 43.78 -6.94
CA GLN A 170 -26.19 42.38 -7.33
C GLN A 170 -27.40 41.55 -6.85
N LEU A 171 -27.93 41.89 -5.66
CA LEU A 171 -29.16 41.31 -5.12
C LEU A 171 -30.38 41.73 -5.96
N ASP A 172 -30.45 43.00 -6.37
CA ASP A 172 -31.54 43.51 -7.21
C ASP A 172 -31.53 42.89 -8.61
N ARG A 173 -30.36 42.62 -9.20
CA ARG A 173 -30.23 41.90 -10.48
C ARG A 173 -30.65 40.43 -10.38
N PHE A 174 -30.38 39.79 -9.25
CA PHE A 174 -30.81 38.41 -9.00
C PHE A 174 -32.32 38.31 -8.78
N ALA A 175 -32.90 39.29 -8.06
CA ALA A 175 -34.34 39.37 -7.81
C ALA A 175 -35.15 39.76 -9.05
N LYS A 176 -34.55 40.50 -10.00
CA LYS A 176 -35.17 40.93 -11.26
C LYS A 176 -34.24 40.66 -12.44
N PRO A 177 -34.08 39.40 -12.87
CA PRO A 177 -33.24 39.08 -14.01
C PRO A 177 -33.85 39.71 -15.27
N THR A 178 -33.16 40.69 -15.86
CA THR A 178 -33.59 41.35 -17.10
C THR A 178 -33.09 40.66 -18.37
N ASN A 179 -32.37 39.55 -18.24
CA ASN A 179 -31.81 38.82 -19.38
C ASN A 179 -32.59 37.54 -19.67
N SER A 180 -33.20 37.45 -20.87
CA SER A 180 -34.02 36.34 -21.34
C SER A 180 -33.19 35.30 -22.11
N THR A 181 -32.11 34.80 -21.51
CA THR A 181 -31.28 33.71 -22.09
C THR A 181 -31.46 32.36 -21.41
N ALA A 182 -32.50 32.18 -20.58
CA ALA A 182 -32.88 30.85 -20.10
C ALA A 182 -33.70 30.13 -21.20
N LEU A 183 -33.13 29.09 -21.80
CA LEU A 183 -33.86 28.15 -22.65
C LEU A 183 -34.93 27.44 -21.80
N PRO A 184 -36.17 27.28 -22.30
CA PRO A 184 -37.21 26.56 -21.58
C PRO A 184 -36.92 25.05 -21.63
N ILE A 185 -36.81 24.42 -20.46
CA ILE A 185 -36.94 22.97 -20.33
C ILE A 185 -38.44 22.69 -20.21
N GLU A 186 -39.05 22.24 -21.31
CA GLU A 186 -40.41 21.66 -21.29
C GLU A 186 -40.36 20.26 -20.70
N GLY A 187 -41.17 20.00 -19.66
CA GLY A 187 -41.35 18.65 -19.10
C GLY A 187 -41.68 18.65 -17.61
N THR A 188 -42.95 18.85 -17.28
CA THR A 188 -43.61 18.62 -15.97
C THR A 188 -43.32 17.20 -15.45
N SER A 189 -43.25 16.89 -14.15
CA SER A 189 -44.34 17.05 -13.18
C SER A 189 -43.90 16.73 -11.73
N ASP A 190 -44.48 17.48 -10.79
CA ASP A 190 -44.87 17.08 -9.42
C ASP A 190 -43.89 16.30 -8.54
N VAL A 191 -43.24 17.01 -7.61
CA VAL A 191 -43.36 16.70 -6.18
C VAL A 191 -43.15 17.97 -5.35
N GLY A 192 -44.16 18.31 -4.54
CA GLY A 192 -44.19 19.50 -3.70
C GLY A 192 -43.15 19.45 -2.59
N TRP A 193 -42.35 20.51 -2.47
CA TRP A 193 -41.48 20.72 -1.32
C TRP A 193 -42.14 21.72 -0.37
N VAL A 194 -42.69 21.19 0.72
CA VAL A 194 -43.19 21.97 1.85
C VAL A 194 -41.97 22.57 2.56
N ALA A 195 -41.84 23.90 2.50
CA ALA A 195 -40.85 24.63 3.26
C ALA A 195 -41.26 24.66 4.75
N THR A 196 -40.78 23.71 5.54
CA THR A 196 -40.79 23.81 7.00
C THR A 196 -39.61 24.65 7.46
N ARG A 197 -39.92 25.81 8.06
CA ARG A 197 -38.96 26.64 8.80
C ARG A 197 -38.27 25.78 9.87
N PRO A 198 -36.93 25.87 10.06
CA PRO A 198 -36.31 25.29 11.24
C PRO A 198 -36.72 26.12 12.44
N THR A 199 -37.58 25.55 13.29
CA THR A 199 -37.81 26.05 14.64
C THR A 199 -36.56 25.85 15.47
N GLU A 200 -36.08 26.93 16.08
CA GLU A 200 -35.16 26.90 17.20
C GLU A 200 -35.67 25.95 18.28
N SER A 201 -34.81 25.00 18.69
CA SER A 201 -34.56 24.62 20.09
C SER A 201 -33.96 23.22 20.15
N ALA A 202 -32.74 23.11 20.70
CA ALA A 202 -32.49 22.37 21.94
C ALA A 202 -30.99 22.07 22.09
N ASN A 203 -30.40 22.75 23.08
CA ASN A 203 -29.18 22.41 23.82
C ASN A 203 -28.55 21.03 23.53
N GLY A 204 -27.43 21.03 22.82
CA GLY A 204 -26.50 19.90 22.78
C GLY A 204 -25.68 19.85 24.05
N ASN A 205 -26.26 19.33 25.14
CA ASN A 205 -25.49 18.91 26.31
C ASN A 205 -24.48 17.82 25.90
N GLY A 206 -23.22 18.02 26.28
CA GLY A 206 -22.10 17.12 25.99
C GLY A 206 -22.40 15.69 26.41
N LYS A 207 -22.66 14.83 25.43
CA LYS A 207 -22.60 13.39 25.64
C LYS A 207 -21.14 13.00 25.92
N PRO A 208 -20.88 12.16 26.94
CA PRO A 208 -19.54 11.65 27.18
C PRO A 208 -19.03 10.91 25.94
N VAL A 209 -17.74 11.08 25.64
CA VAL A 209 -17.05 10.38 24.56
C VAL A 209 -17.03 8.90 24.93
N GLU A 210 -17.82 8.09 24.23
CA GLU A 210 -17.94 6.65 24.50
C GLU A 210 -16.90 5.89 23.65
N VAL A 211 -16.02 5.13 24.30
CA VAL A 211 -15.06 4.27 23.59
C VAL A 211 -15.79 3.08 23.02
N VAL A 212 -15.68 2.90 21.71
CA VAL A 212 -16.18 1.70 21.04
C VAL A 212 -15.09 0.64 21.11
N ARG A 213 -15.30 -0.41 21.92
CA ARG A 213 -14.44 -1.60 21.95
C ARG A 213 -15.10 -2.71 21.15
N ILE A 214 -14.37 -3.24 20.17
CA ILE A 214 -14.85 -4.32 19.33
C ILE A 214 -14.12 -5.59 19.71
N GLU A 215 -14.88 -6.64 20.02
CA GLU A 215 -14.33 -7.97 20.30
C GLU A 215 -14.64 -8.91 19.14
N GLU A 216 -13.64 -9.63 18.66
CA GLU A 216 -13.79 -10.68 17.65
C GLU A 216 -12.94 -11.89 18.00
N THR A 217 -13.46 -13.07 17.69
CA THR A 217 -12.71 -14.33 17.79
C THR A 217 -12.10 -14.68 16.42
N GLY A 218 -10.87 -14.22 16.21
CA GLY A 218 -10.07 -14.50 15.01
C GLY A 218 -8.80 -15.29 15.34
N GLY A 219 -8.45 -16.26 14.50
CA GLY A 219 -7.14 -16.92 14.56
C GLY A 219 -6.07 -16.07 13.86
N ARG A 220 -4.79 -16.30 14.20
CA ARG A 220 -3.67 -15.62 13.51
C ARG A 220 -3.70 -15.92 12.02
N ARG A 221 -3.64 -14.86 11.21
CA ARG A 221 -3.70 -14.97 9.74
C ARG A 221 -2.32 -14.90 9.11
N TRP A 222 -2.23 -15.34 7.85
CA TRP A 222 -1.00 -15.24 7.05
C TRP A 222 -1.39 -15.00 5.58
N TYR A 223 -1.12 -13.80 5.08
CA TYR A 223 -1.41 -13.38 3.71
C TYR A 223 -0.54 -12.18 3.27
N PRO A 224 -0.21 -12.06 1.97
CA PRO A 224 0.49 -10.89 1.46
C PRO A 224 -0.45 -9.67 1.37
N VAL A 225 0.12 -8.47 1.48
CA VAL A 225 -0.51 -7.21 1.06
C VAL A 225 0.39 -6.51 0.04
N ILE A 226 -0.21 -5.78 -0.89
CA ILE A 226 0.51 -5.14 -2.00
C ILE A 226 0.65 -3.66 -1.71
N ASP A 227 1.89 -3.17 -1.72
CA ASP A 227 2.20 -1.76 -1.73
C ASP A 227 2.09 -1.20 -3.15
N TYR A 228 0.95 -0.59 -3.46
CA TYR A 228 0.73 -0.04 -4.79
C TYR A 228 1.53 1.23 -5.08
N SER A 229 2.12 1.87 -4.05
CA SER A 229 3.07 2.97 -4.28
C SER A 229 4.39 2.48 -4.86
N ARG A 230 4.75 1.21 -4.61
CA ARG A 230 5.92 0.55 -5.19
C ARG A 230 5.59 -0.42 -6.32
N CYS A 231 4.36 -0.89 -6.44
CA CYS A 231 4.02 -1.85 -7.49
C CYS A 231 4.05 -1.19 -8.89
N THR A 232 4.77 -1.81 -9.84
CA THR A 232 4.80 -1.46 -11.27
C THR A 232 3.86 -2.31 -12.13
N ASN A 233 3.02 -3.13 -11.50
CA ASN A 233 2.13 -4.08 -12.19
C ASN A 233 2.87 -5.14 -13.05
N CYS A 234 4.11 -5.52 -12.71
CA CYS A 234 4.94 -6.48 -13.47
C CYS A 234 4.48 -7.96 -13.48
N MET A 235 3.45 -8.32 -12.71
CA MET A 235 2.88 -9.68 -12.62
C MET A 235 3.77 -10.84 -12.14
N GLU A 236 5.05 -10.63 -11.81
CA GLU A 236 5.92 -11.72 -11.34
C GLU A 236 5.39 -12.45 -10.09
N CYS A 237 4.66 -11.74 -9.20
CA CYS A 237 4.13 -12.35 -7.99
C CYS A 237 2.97 -13.34 -8.24
N ILE A 238 2.16 -13.13 -9.29
CA ILE A 238 1.10 -14.06 -9.66
C ILE A 238 1.69 -15.29 -10.33
N ASP A 239 2.64 -15.12 -11.25
CA ASP A 239 3.32 -16.22 -11.96
C ASP A 239 4.10 -17.11 -10.99
N PHE A 240 4.74 -16.51 -9.99
CA PHE A 240 5.47 -17.24 -8.97
C PHE A 240 4.56 -18.01 -7.99
N CYS A 241 3.32 -17.55 -7.76
CA CYS A 241 2.49 -18.09 -6.69
C CYS A 241 1.72 -19.35 -7.09
N LEU A 242 2.27 -20.51 -6.75
CA LEU A 242 1.62 -21.81 -6.96
C LEU A 242 0.34 -22.05 -6.14
N PHE A 243 0.00 -21.16 -5.21
CA PHE A 243 -1.16 -21.34 -4.31
C PHE A 243 -2.39 -20.53 -4.75
N GLY A 244 -2.33 -19.84 -5.89
CA GLY A 244 -3.46 -19.06 -6.39
C GLY A 244 -3.90 -17.93 -5.46
N VAL A 245 -2.95 -17.27 -4.80
CA VAL A 245 -3.21 -16.18 -3.84
C VAL A 245 -3.55 -14.87 -4.56
N TYR A 246 -2.95 -14.66 -5.73
CA TYR A 246 -3.10 -13.45 -6.53
C TYR A 246 -4.07 -13.67 -7.69
N GLY A 247 -4.67 -12.57 -8.13
CA GLY A 247 -5.50 -12.47 -9.32
C GLY A 247 -5.34 -11.08 -9.93
N VAL A 248 -6.12 -10.78 -10.97
CA VAL A 248 -6.15 -9.45 -11.61
C VAL A 248 -7.57 -8.89 -11.59
N ASP A 249 -7.71 -7.57 -11.47
CA ASP A 249 -9.02 -6.92 -11.59
C ASP A 249 -9.45 -6.73 -13.05
N LYS A 250 -10.55 -5.98 -13.25
CA LYS A 250 -11.12 -5.68 -14.57
C LYS A 250 -10.24 -4.79 -15.44
N VAL A 251 -9.22 -4.15 -14.86
CA VAL A 251 -8.28 -3.25 -15.52
C VAL A 251 -6.88 -3.87 -15.51
N GLU A 252 -6.81 -5.20 -15.39
CA GLU A 252 -5.56 -5.97 -15.37
C GLU A 252 -4.56 -5.49 -14.30
N THR A 253 -5.07 -4.97 -13.18
CA THR A 253 -4.25 -4.61 -12.04
C THR A 253 -4.15 -5.77 -11.06
N ILE A 254 -2.93 -6.12 -10.67
CA ILE A 254 -2.65 -7.19 -9.72
C ILE A 254 -3.35 -6.95 -8.37
N LEU A 255 -3.96 -7.99 -7.81
CA LEU A 255 -4.57 -7.96 -6.48
C LEU A 255 -4.39 -9.30 -5.75
N VAL A 256 -4.53 -9.27 -4.42
CA VAL A 256 -4.57 -10.51 -3.62
C VAL A 256 -6.03 -11.02 -3.61
N GLU A 257 -6.33 -12.08 -4.35
CA GLU A 257 -7.71 -12.55 -4.53
C GLU A 257 -8.10 -13.53 -3.42
N GLN A 258 -7.25 -14.52 -3.17
CA GLN A 258 -7.49 -15.60 -2.21
C GLN A 258 -6.42 -15.55 -1.09
N PRO A 259 -6.56 -14.65 -0.11
CA PRO A 259 -5.53 -14.43 0.92
C PRO A 259 -5.29 -15.67 1.78
N ASP A 260 -6.35 -16.41 2.09
CA ASP A 260 -6.30 -17.57 2.99
C ASP A 260 -5.70 -18.83 2.32
N ASN A 261 -5.50 -18.80 0.99
CA ASN A 261 -4.76 -19.85 0.27
C ASN A 261 -3.24 -19.75 0.47
N CYS A 262 -2.74 -18.64 1.04
CA CYS A 262 -1.32 -18.44 1.22
C CYS A 262 -0.73 -19.49 2.16
N ARG A 263 0.28 -20.23 1.69
CA ARG A 263 1.01 -21.19 2.54
C ARG A 263 1.62 -20.46 3.74
N LYS A 264 1.21 -20.86 4.94
CA LYS A 264 1.67 -20.30 6.22
C LYS A 264 3.19 -20.19 6.27
N GLY A 265 3.69 -18.98 6.51
CA GLY A 265 5.12 -18.68 6.66
C GLY A 265 5.91 -18.59 5.35
N CYS A 266 5.29 -18.69 4.17
CA CYS A 266 5.97 -18.51 2.89
C CYS A 266 6.03 -17.02 2.50
N PRO A 267 7.24 -16.41 2.36
CA PRO A 267 7.40 -15.03 1.93
C PRO A 267 7.92 -14.92 0.48
N ALA A 268 7.87 -16.00 -0.30
CA ALA A 268 8.70 -16.10 -1.51
C ALA A 268 8.33 -15.07 -2.59
N CYS A 269 7.05 -14.70 -2.72
CA CYS A 269 6.61 -13.62 -3.61
C CYS A 269 7.14 -12.23 -3.20
N SER A 270 7.53 -12.01 -1.94
CA SER A 270 8.18 -10.75 -1.54
C SER A 270 9.64 -10.68 -1.95
N ARG A 271 10.27 -11.82 -2.27
CA ARG A 271 11.67 -11.88 -2.71
C ARG A 271 11.81 -11.81 -4.23
N VAL A 272 10.81 -12.32 -4.96
CA VAL A 272 10.81 -12.23 -6.43
C VAL A 272 10.44 -10.83 -6.90
N CYS A 273 9.57 -10.11 -6.16
CA CYS A 273 9.10 -8.78 -6.58
C CYS A 273 10.27 -7.78 -6.77
N PRO A 274 10.47 -7.25 -7.99
CA PRO A 274 11.64 -6.43 -8.32
C PRO A 274 11.64 -5.08 -7.59
N GLU A 275 10.45 -4.60 -7.23
CA GLU A 275 10.20 -3.33 -6.55
C GLU A 275 9.92 -3.49 -5.05
N ASN A 276 9.98 -4.71 -4.52
CA ASN A 276 9.69 -5.03 -3.11
C ASN A 276 8.33 -4.48 -2.65
N ALA A 277 7.32 -4.59 -3.51
CA ALA A 277 5.96 -4.13 -3.25
C ALA A 277 5.15 -5.11 -2.38
N ILE A 278 5.52 -6.40 -2.34
CA ILE A 278 4.78 -7.41 -1.58
C ILE A 278 5.24 -7.41 -0.12
N ILE A 279 4.29 -7.23 0.80
CA ILE A 279 4.53 -7.13 2.24
C ILE A 279 3.86 -8.31 2.95
N PHE A 280 4.55 -8.90 3.92
CA PHE A 280 3.98 -9.83 4.90
C PHE A 280 4.09 -9.22 6.31
N PRO A 281 3.06 -8.54 6.81
CA PRO A 281 3.13 -7.72 8.03
C PRO A 281 3.60 -8.45 9.30
N GLN A 282 3.39 -9.77 9.40
CA GLN A 282 3.88 -10.60 10.52
C GLN A 282 5.18 -11.36 10.23
N HIS A 283 5.88 -11.05 9.14
CA HIS A 283 7.16 -11.67 8.84
C HIS A 283 8.26 -11.13 9.78
N LYS A 284 9.27 -11.97 10.07
CA LYS A 284 10.34 -11.63 11.02
C LYS A 284 11.29 -10.56 10.49
N THR A 285 11.56 -10.56 9.20
CA THR A 285 12.45 -9.58 8.54
C THR A 285 11.72 -8.24 8.35
N PRO A 286 12.25 -7.13 8.91
CA PRO A 286 11.64 -5.79 8.81
C PRO A 286 11.27 -5.37 7.39
N ALA A 287 12.18 -5.55 6.43
CA ALA A 287 11.95 -5.14 5.04
C ALA A 287 10.74 -5.83 4.39
N ILE A 288 10.55 -7.13 4.66
CA ILE A 288 9.40 -7.90 4.18
C ILE A 288 8.12 -7.54 4.96
N ALA A 289 8.27 -7.13 6.22
CA ALA A 289 7.15 -6.75 7.08
C ALA A 289 6.64 -5.32 6.88
N GLY A 290 7.25 -4.55 5.97
CA GLY A 290 6.82 -3.21 5.61
C GLY A 290 7.57 -2.09 6.33
N ALA A 291 8.74 -2.36 6.89
CA ALA A 291 9.63 -1.30 7.39
C ALA A 291 10.01 -0.31 6.28
N PRO A 292 10.37 0.93 6.64
CA PRO A 292 10.85 1.94 5.69
C PRO A 292 12.28 1.69 5.17
N VAL A 293 12.92 0.57 5.51
CA VAL A 293 14.30 0.28 5.09
C VAL A 293 14.45 0.21 3.56
N GLY A 294 15.42 0.97 3.03
CA GLY A 294 15.92 0.82 1.66
C GLY A 294 16.58 -0.54 1.50
N LEU A 295 16.14 -1.34 0.52
CA LEU A 295 16.70 -2.67 0.31
C LEU A 295 17.98 -2.61 -0.52
N VAL A 296 19.09 -2.27 0.15
CA VAL A 296 20.43 -2.56 -0.34
C VAL A 296 20.76 -4.01 0.05
N GLY A 297 20.75 -4.95 -0.91
CA GLY A 297 21.49 -6.22 -0.75
C GLY A 297 20.71 -7.54 -0.62
N LEU A 298 19.41 -7.62 -0.89
CA LEU A 298 18.66 -8.90 -0.88
C LEU A 298 18.25 -9.43 -2.26
N LYS A 299 18.59 -8.71 -3.34
CA LYS A 299 18.41 -9.22 -4.70
C LYS A 299 19.47 -10.29 -4.96
N ILE A 300 19.11 -11.55 -4.69
CA ILE A 300 19.81 -12.69 -5.28
C ILE A 300 19.64 -12.51 -6.78
N ASP A 301 20.73 -12.20 -7.47
CA ASP A 301 20.72 -12.15 -8.93
C ASP A 301 20.52 -13.58 -9.43
N LEU A 302 19.29 -13.90 -9.80
CA LEU A 302 18.93 -15.22 -10.32
C LEU A 302 19.82 -15.57 -11.52
N SER A 303 20.23 -14.60 -12.32
CA SER A 303 21.15 -14.79 -13.44
C SER A 303 22.48 -15.37 -12.94
N LYS A 304 23.08 -14.79 -11.90
CA LYS A 304 24.30 -15.32 -11.28
C LYS A 304 24.10 -16.69 -10.64
N LEU A 305 22.90 -16.94 -10.09
CA LEU A 305 22.57 -18.22 -9.47
C LEU A 305 22.35 -19.35 -10.50
N PHE A 306 21.88 -19.01 -11.70
CA PHE A 306 21.65 -19.94 -12.82
C PHE A 306 22.78 -19.93 -13.87
N GLY A 307 23.97 -19.45 -13.50
CA GLY A 307 25.19 -19.60 -14.30
C GLY A 307 25.36 -18.54 -15.40
N ALA A 308 24.72 -17.39 -15.29
CA ALA A 308 25.07 -16.25 -16.13
C ALA A 308 26.56 -15.89 -15.91
N PRO A 309 27.32 -15.64 -16.99
CA PRO A 309 28.71 -15.28 -16.89
C PRO A 309 28.92 -14.07 -15.98
N GLU A 310 29.71 -14.23 -14.92
CA GLU A 310 30.32 -13.07 -14.29
C GLU A 310 31.41 -12.51 -15.22
N ASP A 311 31.45 -11.18 -15.36
CA ASP A 311 32.48 -10.41 -16.04
C ASP A 311 32.74 -10.78 -17.52
N GLY A 312 31.75 -10.51 -18.38
CA GLY A 312 31.98 -10.40 -19.83
C GLY A 312 32.44 -11.68 -20.55
N LYS A 313 32.42 -12.84 -19.88
CA LYS A 313 32.70 -14.13 -20.48
C LYS A 313 31.51 -14.63 -21.29
N SER A 314 31.75 -15.30 -22.39
CA SER A 314 30.70 -15.95 -23.18
C SER A 314 30.23 -17.25 -22.51
N ALA A 315 29.00 -17.68 -22.81
CA ALA A 315 28.46 -18.95 -22.32
C ALA A 315 29.36 -20.15 -22.69
N GLU A 316 30.06 -20.07 -23.81
CA GLU A 316 30.99 -21.10 -24.29
C GLU A 316 32.25 -21.20 -23.40
N GLU A 317 32.76 -20.07 -22.93
CA GLU A 317 33.93 -20.02 -22.05
C GLU A 317 33.62 -20.58 -20.66
N ILE A 318 32.43 -20.32 -20.12
CA ILE A 318 31.98 -20.93 -18.86
C ILE A 318 31.85 -22.44 -19.02
N ALA A 319 31.18 -22.89 -20.09
CA ALA A 319 30.98 -24.32 -20.34
C ALA A 319 32.32 -25.06 -20.53
N ALA A 320 33.30 -24.43 -21.18
CA ALA A 320 34.65 -24.98 -21.31
C ALA A 320 35.37 -25.07 -19.96
N LEU A 321 35.22 -24.05 -19.12
CA LEU A 321 35.83 -23.99 -17.79
C LEU A 321 35.24 -25.06 -16.84
N GLU A 322 33.92 -25.19 -16.79
CA GLU A 322 33.24 -26.23 -16.00
C GLU A 322 33.64 -27.64 -16.47
N ARG A 323 33.69 -27.86 -17.79
CA ARG A 323 34.13 -29.14 -18.36
C ARG A 323 35.57 -29.46 -17.96
N ASP A 324 36.46 -28.49 -18.08
CA ASP A 324 37.88 -28.67 -17.77
C ASP A 324 38.10 -28.90 -16.27
N GLU A 325 37.34 -28.24 -15.40
CA GLU A 325 37.32 -28.52 -13.96
C GLU A 325 36.95 -29.98 -13.69
N GLN A 326 35.90 -30.50 -14.34
CA GLN A 326 35.49 -31.91 -14.20
C GLN A 326 36.53 -32.89 -14.76
N LEU A 327 37.22 -32.54 -15.86
CA LEU A 327 38.30 -33.36 -16.42
C LEU A 327 39.48 -33.46 -15.46
N VAL A 328 39.87 -32.33 -14.85
CA VAL A 328 40.94 -32.29 -13.84
C VAL A 328 40.55 -33.10 -12.61
N MET A 329 39.32 -32.96 -12.11
CA MET A 329 38.82 -33.79 -10.99
C MET A 329 38.83 -35.29 -11.31
N ALA A 330 38.59 -35.66 -12.56
CA ALA A 330 38.68 -37.04 -13.04
C ALA A 330 40.12 -37.49 -13.39
N GLY A 331 41.14 -36.68 -13.09
CA GLY A 331 42.56 -37.00 -13.32
C GLY A 331 43.02 -36.88 -14.77
N ARG A 332 42.34 -36.07 -15.59
CA ARG A 332 42.66 -35.79 -17.00
C ARG A 332 43.12 -34.34 -17.17
N ASP A 333 43.85 -34.06 -18.25
CA ASP A 333 44.29 -32.70 -18.57
C ASP A 333 43.11 -31.81 -19.03
N ALA A 334 43.14 -30.53 -18.65
CA ALA A 334 42.22 -29.52 -19.15
C ALA A 334 42.45 -29.25 -20.66
N VAL A 335 41.36 -29.03 -21.40
CA VAL A 335 41.42 -28.99 -22.87
C VAL A 335 41.19 -27.58 -23.41
N GLY A 336 40.66 -26.67 -22.60
CA GLY A 336 40.36 -25.28 -22.95
C GLY A 336 39.38 -25.18 -24.12
N MET A 337 39.35 -24.03 -24.77
CA MET A 337 38.52 -23.81 -25.96
C MET A 337 38.99 -24.61 -27.20
N THR A 338 40.06 -25.40 -27.10
CA THR A 338 40.66 -26.09 -28.26
C THR A 338 39.80 -27.23 -28.79
N VAL A 339 39.01 -27.88 -27.94
CA VAL A 339 37.94 -28.80 -28.36
C VAL A 339 36.66 -28.00 -28.40
N GLY A 340 36.45 -27.31 -29.51
CA GLY A 340 35.21 -26.60 -29.79
C GLY A 340 34.01 -27.54 -29.72
N ILE A 341 32.87 -27.01 -29.29
CA ILE A 341 31.59 -27.74 -29.35
C ILE A 341 31.31 -28.02 -30.82
N ARG A 342 31.32 -29.29 -31.23
CA ARG A 342 30.87 -29.67 -32.58
C ARG A 342 29.45 -29.13 -32.75
N LYS A 343 29.24 -28.21 -33.70
CA LYS A 343 27.88 -27.82 -34.11
C LYS A 343 27.11 -29.11 -34.41
N ARG A 344 25.97 -29.31 -33.73
CA ARG A 344 25.12 -30.51 -33.89
C ARG A 344 24.73 -30.78 -35.35
N GLN A 345 24.89 -29.80 -36.23
CA GLN A 345 24.59 -29.84 -37.65
C GLN A 345 25.81 -29.51 -38.55
N ALA A 346 27.03 -29.88 -38.17
CA ALA A 346 28.22 -29.59 -38.99
C ALA A 346 28.19 -30.20 -40.41
N ASN A 347 27.32 -31.19 -40.66
CA ASN A 347 27.12 -31.84 -41.95
C ASN A 347 25.70 -31.68 -42.50
N LYS A 348 24.89 -30.74 -41.99
CA LYS A 348 23.59 -30.46 -42.61
C LYS A 348 23.88 -29.82 -43.97
N PRO A 349 23.41 -30.39 -45.10
CA PRO A 349 23.52 -29.71 -46.39
C PRO A 349 22.83 -28.35 -46.26
N GLU A 350 23.44 -27.29 -46.81
CA GLU A 350 22.76 -26.00 -46.95
C GLU A 350 21.54 -26.22 -47.83
N GLU A 351 20.38 -26.36 -47.20
CA GLU A 351 19.09 -26.38 -47.87
C GLU A 351 18.74 -24.94 -48.23
N PRO A 352 18.19 -24.70 -49.43
CA PRO A 352 17.71 -23.37 -49.78
C PRO A 352 16.64 -22.96 -48.77
N ARG A 353 16.79 -21.73 -48.29
CA ARG A 353 15.88 -21.07 -47.36
C ARG A 353 14.43 -21.28 -47.79
N ASP A 354 13.60 -21.81 -46.89
CA ASP A 354 12.21 -22.15 -47.18
C ASP A 354 11.22 -21.18 -46.52
N GLU A 355 9.93 -21.36 -46.81
CA GLU A 355 8.87 -20.50 -46.26
C GLU A 355 8.81 -20.57 -44.72
N LEU A 356 9.32 -21.65 -44.11
CA LEU A 356 9.34 -21.81 -42.67
C LEU A 356 10.44 -20.94 -42.04
N ASP A 357 11.60 -20.85 -42.70
CA ASP A 357 12.69 -19.96 -42.29
C ASP A 357 12.25 -18.49 -42.33
N ASP A 358 11.52 -18.08 -43.36
CA ASP A 358 10.98 -16.71 -43.47
C ASP A 358 9.90 -16.40 -42.41
N LEU A 359 9.12 -17.40 -42.00
CA LEU A 359 8.15 -17.26 -40.92
C LEU A 359 8.82 -17.17 -39.53
N ILE A 360 9.93 -17.89 -39.32
CA ILE A 360 10.71 -17.82 -38.08
C ILE A 360 11.40 -16.45 -37.96
N ASP A 361 12.05 -15.98 -39.02
CA ASP A 361 12.66 -14.65 -39.04
C ASP A 361 11.59 -13.55 -38.84
N GLY A 362 10.41 -13.71 -39.44
CA GLY A 362 9.28 -12.81 -39.19
C GLY A 362 8.74 -12.87 -37.76
N LEU A 363 8.88 -14.00 -37.06
CA LEU A 363 8.52 -14.13 -35.65
C LEU A 363 9.58 -13.48 -34.75
N ASP A 364 10.86 -13.56 -35.10
CA ASP A 364 11.96 -12.93 -34.36
C ASP A 364 12.01 -11.41 -34.58
N GLU A 365 11.55 -10.91 -35.74
CA GLU A 365 11.35 -9.48 -35.99
C GLU A 365 10.14 -8.91 -35.25
N LEU A 366 9.17 -9.77 -34.92
CA LEU A 366 8.08 -9.46 -34.01
C LEU A 366 8.59 -9.70 -32.58
N ASP A 367 9.33 -8.72 -32.04
CA ASP A 367 9.84 -8.69 -30.67
C ASP A 367 8.66 -8.69 -29.65
N ILE A 368 7.97 -9.83 -29.52
CA ILE A 368 6.78 -10.08 -28.68
C ILE A 368 7.20 -10.88 -27.43
#